data_AF-A0A2V5N4R1-F1
#
_entry.id   AF-A0A2V5N4R1-F1
#
_cell.length_a   1.000
_cell.length_b   1.000
_cell.length_c   1.000
_cell.angle_alpha   90.00
_cell.angle_beta   90.00
_cell.angle_gamma   90.00
#
_symmetry.space_group_name_H-M   'P 1'
#
loop_
_entity.id
_entity.type
_entity.pdbx_description
1 polymer ?
#
loop_
_entity_poly.entity_id
_entity_poly.type
_entity_poly.pdbx_seq_one_letter_code
_entity_poly.pdbx_strand_id
1 'polypeptide(L)' 'LPVAKLRDTPVALQRRRILKWLRAQSVADVGFDLIERVRSLAERDARIAKVNLPQDRHARRRAGKIFIE' A
#
# COMPACT_ATOMS: atom_id res chain seq x y z
N LEU A 1 3.38 4.48 -5.68
CA LEU A 1 1.90 4.53 -5.75
C LEU A 1 1.37 5.87 -5.23
N PRO A 2 0.80 6.76 -6.07
CA PRO A 2 0.27 8.06 -5.62
C PRO A 2 -0.95 7.91 -4.70
N VAL A 3 -0.94 8.56 -3.53
CA VAL A 3 -2.00 8.44 -2.50
C VAL A 3 -3.31 9.05 -2.97
N ALA A 4 -3.28 10.23 -3.60
CA ALA A 4 -4.48 10.89 -4.11
C ALA A 4 -5.25 10.00 -5.10
N LYS A 5 -4.55 9.52 -6.15
CA LYS A 5 -5.13 8.63 -7.17
C LYS A 5 -5.65 7.29 -6.61
N LEU A 6 -5.13 6.85 -5.46
CA LEU A 6 -5.64 5.66 -4.79
C LEU A 6 -6.96 5.97 -4.07
N ARG A 7 -6.99 7.06 -3.30
CA ARG A 7 -8.20 7.51 -2.57
C ARG A 7 -9.38 7.83 -3.49
N ASP A 8 -9.12 8.28 -4.71
CA ASP A 8 -10.17 8.66 -5.68
C ASP A 8 -10.90 7.44 -6.28
N THR A 9 -10.55 6.22 -5.87
CA THR A 9 -11.17 4.98 -6.36
C THR A 9 -11.94 4.27 -5.25
N PRO A 10 -13.04 3.56 -5.57
CA PRO A 10 -13.74 2.71 -4.60
C PRO A 10 -12.80 1.69 -3.94
N VAL A 11 -13.08 1.33 -2.68
CA VAL A 11 -12.23 0.45 -1.85
C VAL A 11 -11.86 -0.86 -2.56
N ALA A 12 -12.81 -1.48 -3.28
CA ALA A 12 -12.54 -2.69 -4.05
C ALA A 12 -11.46 -2.49 -5.14
N LEU A 13 -11.46 -1.34 -5.81
CA LEU A 13 -10.45 -0.98 -6.80
C LEU A 13 -9.12 -0.59 -6.15
N GLN A 14 -9.14 0.05 -4.97
CA GLN A 14 -7.93 0.32 -4.19
C GLN A 14 -7.19 -0.98 -3.89
N ARG A 15 -7.89 -1.99 -3.37
CA ARG A 15 -7.35 -3.32 -3.06
C ARG A 15 -6.71 -3.99 -4.27
N ARG A 16 -7.42 -4.01 -5.41
CA ARG A 16 -6.91 -4.57 -6.68
C ARG A 16 -5.65 -3.83 -7.15
N ARG A 17 -5.63 -2.50 -7.05
CA ARG A 17 -4.49 -1.67 -7.46
C ARG A 17 -3.27 -1.90 -6.55
N ILE A 18 -3.48 -2.02 -5.25
CA ILE A 18 -2.43 -2.34 -4.27
C ILE A 18 -1.86 -3.73 -4.55
N LEU A 19 -2.70 -4.75 -4.73
CA LEU A 19 -2.26 -6.10 -5.08
C LEU A 19 -1.40 -6.11 -6.35
N LYS A 20 -1.86 -5.46 -7.43
CA LYS A 20 -1.10 -5.35 -8.68
C LYS A 20 0.24 -4.64 -8.45
N TRP A 21 0.24 -3.56 -7.67
CA TRP A 21 1.45 -2.82 -7.36
C TRP A 21 2.44 -3.64 -6.53
N LEU A 22 2.01 -4.34 -5.47
CA LEU A 22 2.88 -5.19 -4.64
C LEU A 22 3.50 -6.34 -5.45
N ARG A 23 2.70 -7.00 -6.30
CA ARG A 23 3.20 -8.04 -7.21
C ARG A 23 4.22 -7.51 -8.22
N ALA A 24 3.99 -6.31 -8.76
CA ALA A 24 4.94 -5.65 -9.67
C ALA A 24 6.24 -5.20 -8.97
N GLN A 25 6.31 -5.29 -7.65
CA GLN A 25 7.52 -5.04 -6.86
C GLN A 25 8.11 -6.34 -6.30
N SER A 26 7.65 -7.51 -6.79
CA SER A 26 8.09 -8.84 -6.36
C SER A 26 7.96 -9.08 -4.85
N VAL A 27 6.94 -8.50 -4.21
CA VAL A 27 6.61 -8.82 -2.82
C VAL A 27 5.99 -10.21 -2.78
N ALA A 28 6.57 -11.12 -1.99
CA ALA A 28 6.04 -12.46 -1.78
C ALA A 28 4.76 -12.46 -0.93
N ASP A 29 4.00 -13.55 -0.97
CA ASP A 29 2.91 -13.86 -0.02
C ASP A 29 1.90 -12.72 0.20
N VAL A 30 1.51 -12.05 -0.89
CA VAL A 30 0.56 -10.93 -0.82
C VAL A 30 -0.86 -11.42 -0.55
N GLY A 31 -1.19 -11.52 0.75
CA GLY A 31 -2.53 -11.80 1.24
C GLY A 31 -3.39 -10.55 1.48
N PHE A 32 -4.65 -10.77 1.86
CA PHE A 32 -5.62 -9.71 2.15
C PHE A 32 -5.15 -8.75 3.25
N ASP A 33 -4.61 -9.29 4.36
CA ASP A 33 -4.15 -8.46 5.49
C ASP A 33 -3.02 -7.51 5.07
N LEU A 34 -2.10 -7.99 4.23
CA LEU A 34 -1.01 -7.15 3.71
C LEU A 34 -1.56 -6.02 2.83
N ILE A 35 -2.55 -6.32 1.99
CA ILE A 35 -3.21 -5.33 1.15
C ILE A 35 -3.89 -4.27 2.02
N GLU A 36 -4.63 -4.66 3.06
CA GLU A 36 -5.33 -3.71 3.93
C GLU A 36 -4.36 -2.88 4.77
N ARG A 37 -3.27 -3.46 5.26
CA ARG A 37 -2.21 -2.70 5.95
C ARG A 37 -1.58 -1.67 5.01
N VAL A 38 -1.28 -2.03 3.76
CA VAL A 38 -0.76 -1.06 2.80
C VAL A 38 -1.81 -0.02 2.41
N ARG A 39 -3.10 -0.39 2.34
CA ARG A 39 -4.22 0.54 2.08
C ARG A 39 -4.35 1.58 3.20
N SER A 40 -4.18 1.18 4.45
CA SER A 40 -4.31 2.12 5.58
C SER A 40 -3.27 3.24 5.53
N LEU A 41 -2.10 3.04 4.90
CA LEU A 41 -1.17 4.14 4.62
C LEU A 41 -1.81 5.29 3.81
N ALA A 42 -2.82 5.01 2.99
CA ALA A 42 -3.52 6.00 2.18
C ALA A 42 -4.72 6.65 2.87
N GLU A 43 -5.11 6.21 4.07
CA GLU A 43 -6.22 6.81 4.82
C GLU A 43 -5.87 8.26 5.24
N ARG A 44 -6.90 9.11 5.31
CA ARG A 44 -6.72 10.56 5.56
C ARG A 44 -6.22 10.83 6.98
N ASP A 45 -6.68 10.01 7.91
CA ASP A 45 -6.39 9.99 9.34
C ASP A 45 -5.29 8.97 9.70
N ALA A 46 -4.61 8.38 8.71
CA ALA A 46 -3.57 7.40 8.95
C ALA A 46 -2.43 8.01 9.77
N ARG A 47 -2.33 7.55 11.03
CA ARG A 47 -1.25 7.90 11.97
C ARG A 47 0.06 7.19 11.63
N ILE A 48 -0.03 6.04 10.99
CA ILE A 48 1.13 5.26 10.55
C ILE A 48 1.61 5.71 9.17
N ALA A 49 2.93 5.76 9.01
CA ALA A 49 3.58 6.08 7.74
C ALA A 49 4.44 4.92 7.21
N LYS A 50 4.50 3.79 7.91
CA LYS A 50 5.30 2.60 7.57
C LYS A 50 4.51 1.32 7.85
N VAL A 51 4.63 0.34 6.96
CA VAL A 51 4.11 -1.03 7.10
C VAL A 51 5.22 -2.00 6.70
N ASN A 52 5.49 -3.00 7.54
CA ASN A 52 6.44 -4.05 7.22
C ASN A 52 5.87 -5.00 6.16
N LEU A 53 6.72 -5.39 5.22
CA LEU A 53 6.45 -6.37 4.18
C LEU A 53 7.30 -7.61 4.44
N PRO A 54 7.02 -8.75 3.77
CA PRO A 54 7.93 -9.88 3.73
C PRO A 54 9.32 -9.48 3.21
N GLN A 55 10.31 -10.33 3.49
CA GLN A 55 11.69 -10.21 2.98
C GLN A 55 12.45 -8.97 3.48
N ASP A 56 12.19 -8.54 4.71
CA ASP A 56 12.83 -7.37 5.36
C ASP A 56 12.68 -6.06 4.58
N ARG A 57 11.51 -5.89 3.94
CA ARG A 57 11.14 -4.70 3.18
C ARG A 57 10.05 -3.94 3.89
N HIS A 58 9.81 -2.69 3.50
CA HIS A 58 8.68 -1.94 4.01
C HIS A 58 8.05 -0.99 3.01
N ALA A 59 6.72 -0.92 3.08
CA ALA A 59 5.95 0.11 2.40
C ALA A 59 5.93 1.36 3.28
N ARG A 60 6.30 2.50 2.71
CA ARG A 60 6.32 3.79 3.42
C ARG A 60 5.54 4.85 2.66
N ARG A 61 4.82 5.71 3.39
CA ARG A 61 4.20 6.93 2.86
C ARG A 61 5.11 8.12 3.09
N ARG A 62 5.51 8.80 2.02
CA ARG A 62 6.20 10.10 2.08
C ARG A 62 5.76 10.98 0.90
N ALA A 63 5.57 12.27 1.13
CA ALA A 63 5.28 13.26 0.09
C ALA A 63 4.13 12.84 -0.87
N GLY A 64 3.01 12.34 -0.34
CA GLY A 64 1.84 11.94 -1.12
C GLY A 64 2.00 10.67 -1.96
N LYS A 65 3.08 9.90 -1.75
CA LYS A 65 3.34 8.62 -2.43
C LYS A 65 3.61 7.51 -1.42
N ILE A 66 3.17 6.31 -1.77
CA ILE A 66 3.58 5.05 -1.13
C ILE A 66 4.67 4.42 -2.00
N PHE A 67 5.77 3.99 -1.41
CA PHE A 67 6.88 3.31 -2.08
C PHE A 67 7.39 2.17 -1.20
N ILE A 68 8.18 1.25 -1.78
CA ILE A 68 8.87 0.21 -1.02
C ILE A 68 10.33 0.63 -0.87
N GLU A 69 10.85 0.53 0.34
CA GLU A 69 12.29 0.59 0.63
C GLU A 69 12.76 -0.76 1.20
#